data_AF-A0A6N4TPR3-F1
#
_entry.id   AF-A0A6N4TPR3-F1
#
_cell.length_a   1.000
_cell.length_b   1.000
_cell.length_c   1.000
_cell.angle_alpha   90.00
_cell.angle_beta   90.00
_cell.angle_gamma   90.00
#
_symmetry.space_group_name_H-M   'P 1'
#
loop_
_entity.id
_entity.type
_entity.pdbx_description
1 polymer ?
#
loop_
_entity_poly.entity_id
_entity_poly.type
_entity_poly.pdbx_seq_one_letter_code
_entity_poly.pdbx_strand_id
1 'polypeptide(L)' 'MKMHEIIKKRRLEKNLTQEQIAQFLGVSTPAVNKWEKGVSQTKRY' A
#
# COMPACT_ATOMS: atom_id res chain seq x y z
N MET A 1 4.05 2.78 -16.05
CA MET A 1 3.20 2.41 -14.90
C MET A 1 3.85 2.98 -13.64
N LYS A 2 3.13 3.75 -12.80
CA LYS A 2 3.72 4.34 -11.58
C LYS A 2 3.76 3.30 -10.46
N MET A 3 4.73 3.39 -9.54
CA MET A 3 4.96 2.36 -8.50
C MET A 3 3.72 2.07 -7.65
N HIS A 4 2.94 3.09 -7.32
CA HIS A 4 1.70 2.94 -6.54
C HIS A 4 0.62 2.10 -7.23
N GLU A 5 0.52 2.19 -8.55
CA GLU A 5 -0.38 1.38 -9.37
C GLU A 5 0.04 -0.10 -9.37
N ILE A 6 1.34 -0.37 -9.39
CA ILE A 6 1.89 -1.74 -9.36
C ILE A 6 1.53 -2.43 -8.04
N ILE A 7 1.64 -1.71 -6.92
CA ILE A 7 1.30 -2.22 -5.59
C ILE A 7 -0.19 -2.61 -5.54
N LYS A 8 -1.07 -1.71 -6.00
CA LYS A 8 -2.52 -1.98 -6.09
C LYS A 8 -2.82 -3.17 -7.00
N LYS A 9 -2.18 -3.24 -8.16
CA LYS A 9 -2.36 -4.34 -9.12
C LYS A 9 -1.94 -5.68 -8.51
N ARG A 10 -0.75 -5.76 -7.92
CA ARG A 10 -0.23 -6.95 -7.24
C ARG A 10 -1.14 -7.40 -6.09
N ARG A 11 -1.71 -6.45 -5.34
CA ARG A 11 -2.67 -6.74 -4.26
C ARG A 11 -3.95 -7.38 -4.82
N LEU A 12 -4.50 -6.81 -5.90
CA LEU A 12 -5.71 -7.33 -6.56
C LEU A 12 -5.47 -8.70 -7.23
N GLU A 13 -4.31 -8.91 -7.87
CA GLU A 13 -3.92 -10.20 -8.45
C GLU A 13 -3.88 -11.32 -7.40
N LYS A 14 -3.57 -10.97 -6.14
CA LYS A 14 -3.56 -11.91 -5.01
C LYS A 14 -4.89 -11.97 -4.25
N ASN A 15 -5.92 -11.24 -4.68
CA ASN A 15 -7.19 -11.09 -3.96
C ASN A 15 -7.02 -10.69 -2.47
N LEU A 16 -6.01 -9.87 -2.18
CA LEU A 16 -5.72 -9.43 -0.81
C LEU A 16 -6.40 -8.10 -0.50
N THR A 17 -6.86 -7.90 0.73
CA THR A 17 -7.29 -6.59 1.23
C THR A 17 -6.09 -5.75 1.68
N GLN A 18 -6.29 -4.44 1.85
CA GLN A 18 -5.26 -3.57 2.40
C GLN A 18 -4.87 -3.98 3.83
N GLU A 19 -5.81 -4.52 4.62
CA GLU A 19 -5.56 -5.04 5.97
C GLU A 19 -4.74 -6.33 5.95
N GLN A 20 -5.08 -7.26 5.05
CA GLN A 20 -4.33 -8.51 4.93
C GLN A 20 -2.88 -8.25 4.55
N ILE A 21 -2.63 -7.44 3.51
CA ILE A 21 -1.26 -7.13 3.10
C ILE A 21 -0.51 -6.28 4.13
N ALA A 22 -1.22 -5.43 4.88
CA ALA A 22 -0.64 -4.70 6.00
C ALA A 22 -0.18 -5.65 7.11
N GLN A 23 -1.02 -6.62 7.48
CA GLN A 23 -0.68 -7.64 8.47
C GLN A 23 0.47 -8.54 8.00
N PHE A 24 0.48 -8.94 6.72
CA PHE A 24 1.57 -9.73 6.13
C PHE A 24 2.92 -9.00 6.14
N LEU A 25 2.91 -7.69 5.89
CA LEU A 25 4.12 -6.87 5.85
C LEU A 25 4.48 -6.28 7.22
N GLY A 26 3.68 -6.51 8.27
CA GLY A 26 3.87 -5.92 9.59
C GLY A 26 3.75 -4.39 9.60
N VAL A 27 3.00 -3.81 8.65
CA VAL A 27 2.74 -2.38 8.56
C VAL A 27 1.30 -2.06 8.92
N SER A 28 0.97 -0.78 9.05
CA SER A 28 -0.40 -0.35 9.30
C SER A 28 -1.20 -0.24 7.98
N THR A 29 -2.49 -0.54 8.02
CA THR A 29 -3.42 -0.39 6.87
C THR A 29 -3.33 1.00 6.20
N PRO A 30 -3.21 2.12 6.94
CA PRO A 30 -3.02 3.43 6.33
C PRO A 30 -1.71 3.58 5.55
N ALA A 31 -0.65 2.84 5.90
CA ALA A 31 0.61 2.85 5.17
C ALA A 31 0.42 2.25 3.76
N VAL A 32 -0.29 1.13 3.66
CA VAL A 32 -0.65 0.51 2.37
C VAL A 32 -1.52 1.46 1.54
N ASN A 33 -2.48 2.14 2.16
CA ASN A 33 -3.33 3.12 1.47
C ASN A 33 -2.51 4.28 0.87
N LYS A 34 -1.52 4.79 1.61
CA LYS A 34 -0.60 5.83 1.15
C LYS A 34 0.27 5.38 -0.01
N TRP A 35 0.78 4.15 0.05
CA TRP A 35 1.55 3.56 -1.04
C TRP A 35 0.73 3.44 -2.31
N GLU A 36 -0.52 2.98 -2.22
CA GLU A 36 -1.43 2.85 -3.37
C GLU A 36 -1.92 4.21 -3.92
N LYS A 37 -1.99 5.25 -3.09
CA LYS A 37 -2.35 6.61 -3.53
C LYS A 37 -1.13 7.43 -4.01
N GLY A 38 0.08 6.90 -3.88
CA GLY A 38 1.31 7.64 -4.22
C GLY A 38 1.61 8.83 -3.31
N VAL A 39 0.95 8.90 -2.14
CA VAL A 39 1.16 9.97 -1.16
C VAL A 39 2.29 9.54 -0.23
N SER A 40 3.53 9.79 -0.64
CA SER A 40 4.69 9.63 0.22
C SER A 40 4.66 10.78 1.23
N GLN A 41 4.19 10.50 2.45
CA GLN A 41 4.05 11.52 3.48
C GLN A 41 5.45 12.08 3.78
N THR A 42 5.68 13.33 3.37
CA THR A 42 6.80 14.14 3.82
C THR A 42 6.75 14.14 5.34
N LYS A 43 7.81 13.58 5.96
CA LYS A 43 8.03 13.67 7.40
C LYS A 43 7.94 15.15 7.79
N ARG A 44 6.96 15.47 8.64
CA ARG A 44 6.99 16.67 9.48
C ARG A 44 8.09 16.39 10.52
N TYR A 45 9.26 16.97 10.31
CA TYR A 45 10.22 17.30 11.37
C TYR A 45 10.41 18.81 11.31
#